data_AF-A0A084SHJ7-F1
#
_entry.id   AF-A0A084SHJ7-F1
#
_cell.length_a   1.000
_cell.length_b   1.000
_cell.length_c   1.000
_cell.angle_alpha   90.00
_cell.angle_beta   90.00
_cell.angle_gamma   90.00
#
_symmetry.space_group_name_H-M   'P 1'
#
loop_
_entity.id
_entity.type
_entity.pdbx_description
1 polymer ?
#
loop_
_entity_poly.entity_id
_entity_poly.type
_entity_poly.pdbx_seq_one_letter_code
_entity_poly.pdbx_strand_id
1 'polypeptide(L)'
;MLFDTQTLTRIVERSFELSMSGALPAETRAQYLAHGKRLRELLMQLLGARFDADAAEFKQATDAMHNTNHALTEAADELNKVTQAVARLTELAGYLDKALGIAKRVVS
;
A
#
# COMPACT_ATOMS: atom_id res chain seq x y z
N MET A 1 12.57 9.50 10.31
CA MET A 1 13.07 10.89 10.40
C MET A 1 12.32 11.70 9.35
N LEU A 2 11.43 12.63 9.74
CA LEU A 2 10.71 13.45 8.75
C LEU A 2 11.65 14.59 8.35
N PHE A 3 12.18 14.55 7.12
CA PHE A 3 13.04 15.62 6.62
C PHE A 3 12.18 16.81 6.21
N ASP A 4 12.47 17.99 6.80
CA ASP A 4 11.82 19.24 6.44
C ASP A 4 12.35 19.77 5.10
N THR A 5 11.70 19.34 4.02
CA THR A 5 12.01 19.75 2.64
C THR A 5 11.76 21.23 2.40
N GLN A 6 10.89 21.87 3.20
CA GLN A 6 10.63 23.30 3.11
C GLN A 6 11.81 24.10 3.64
N THR A 7 12.37 23.71 4.77
CA THR A 7 13.59 24.34 5.31
C THR A 7 14.79 24.13 4.39
N LEU A 8 14.96 22.94 3.80
CA LEU A 8 16.04 22.69 2.84
C LEU A 8 15.91 23.54 1.57
N THR A 9 14.69 23.69 1.04
CA THR A 9 14.42 24.58 -0.10
C THR A 9 14.76 26.03 0.23
N ARG A 10 14.38 26.53 1.42
CA ARG A 10 14.72 27.90 1.84
C ARG A 10 16.23 28.14 1.95
N ILE A 11 17.00 27.15 2.39
CA ILE A 11 18.47 27.25 2.47
C ILE A 11 19.10 27.34 1.07
N VAL A 12 18.58 26.56 0.10
CA VAL A 12 18.98 26.62 -1.30
C VAL A 12 18.66 28.01 -1.89
N GLU A 13 17.43 28.49 -1.71
CA GLU A 13 16.98 29.81 -2.16
C GLU A 13 17.84 30.92 -1.57
N ARG A 14 18.11 30.86 -0.26
CA ARG A 14 18.96 31.83 0.42
C ARG A 14 20.38 31.86 -0.12
N SER A 15 20.93 30.71 -0.50
CA SER A 15 22.25 30.63 -1.13
C SER A 15 22.25 31.34 -2.50
N PHE A 16 21.19 31.19 -3.29
CA PHE A 16 21.06 31.93 -4.54
C PHE A 16 20.85 33.44 -4.32
N GLU A 17 20.02 33.84 -3.35
CA GLU A 17 19.84 35.25 -2.99
C GLU A 17 21.17 35.92 -2.61
N LEU A 18 21.97 35.27 -1.76
CA LEU A 18 23.28 35.77 -1.36
C LEU A 18 24.27 35.82 -2.53
N SER A 19 24.19 34.85 -3.45
CA SER A 19 25.02 34.88 -4.67
C SER A 19 24.72 36.07 -5.59
N MET A 20 23.52 36.62 -5.52
CA MET A 20 23.09 37.77 -6.33
C MET A 20 23.20 39.11 -5.58
N SER A 21 23.52 39.09 -4.28
CA SER A 21 23.57 40.30 -3.45
C SER A 21 24.73 41.21 -3.83
N GLY A 22 24.45 42.47 -4.16
CA GLY A 22 25.47 43.49 -4.40
C GLY A 22 26.30 43.86 -3.16
N ALA A 23 25.85 43.47 -1.96
CA ALA A 23 26.51 43.78 -0.70
C ALA A 23 27.69 42.84 -0.38
N LEU A 24 27.86 41.75 -1.15
CA LEU A 24 28.91 40.75 -0.92
C LEU A 24 30.03 40.84 -1.96
N PRO A 25 31.28 40.52 -1.57
CA PRO A 25 32.40 40.41 -2.50
C PRO A 25 32.13 39.39 -3.61
N ALA A 26 32.68 39.64 -4.81
CA ALA A 26 32.43 38.79 -5.98
C ALA A 26 32.81 37.32 -5.77
N GLU A 27 33.90 37.06 -5.05
CA GLU A 27 34.36 35.71 -4.71
C GLU A 27 33.37 34.98 -3.80
N THR A 28 32.88 35.67 -2.75
CA THR A 28 31.86 35.14 -1.83
C THR A 28 30.55 34.83 -2.56
N ARG A 29 30.17 35.67 -3.53
CA ARG A 29 28.99 35.42 -4.38
C ARG A 29 29.15 34.17 -5.25
N ALA A 30 30.33 33.98 -5.84
CA ALA A 30 30.62 32.79 -6.63
C ALA A 30 30.58 31.51 -5.78
N GLN A 31 31.06 31.56 -4.53
CA GLN A 31 30.96 30.46 -3.58
C GLN A 31 29.51 30.13 -3.24
N TYR A 32 28.68 31.14 -2.92
CA TYR A 32 27.26 30.94 -2.66
C TYR A 32 26.51 30.35 -3.87
N LEU A 33 26.88 30.75 -5.10
CA LEU A 33 26.32 30.16 -6.32
C LEU A 33 26.69 28.67 -6.45
N ALA A 34 27.96 28.32 -6.22
CA ALA A 34 28.43 26.94 -6.27
C ALA A 34 27.76 26.08 -5.18
N HIS A 35 27.66 26.59 -3.96
CA HIS A 35 26.96 25.92 -2.86
C HIS A 35 25.47 25.76 -3.13
N GLY A 36 24.79 26.79 -3.63
CA GLY A 36 23.37 26.73 -3.99
C GLY A 36 23.07 25.66 -5.05
N LYS A 37 23.91 25.56 -6.09
CA LYS A 37 23.80 24.49 -7.11
C LYS A 37 23.97 23.10 -6.50
N ARG A 38 25.01 22.90 -5.68
CA ARG A 38 25.27 21.60 -5.06
C ARG A 38 24.18 21.19 -4.07
N LEU A 39 23.69 22.13 -3.27
CA LEU A 39 22.57 21.88 -2.36
C LEU A 39 21.28 21.53 -3.12
N ARG A 40 21.02 22.18 -4.26
CA ARG A 40 19.88 21.86 -5.13
C ARG A 40 19.98 20.44 -5.69
N GLU A 41 21.15 20.03 -6.17
CA GLU A 41 21.38 18.66 -6.66
C GLU A 41 21.14 17.61 -5.57
N LEU A 42 21.69 17.83 -4.38
CA LEU A 42 21.49 16.93 -3.23
C LEU A 42 20.02 16.87 -2.81
N LEU A 43 19.30 18.00 -2.84
CA LEU A 43 17.87 18.04 -2.54
C LEU A 43 17.06 17.24 -3.58
N MET A 44 17.38 17.35 -4.86
CA MET A 44 16.71 16.57 -5.91
C MET A 44 16.97 15.06 -5.74
N GLN A 45 18.20 14.66 -5.41
CA GLN A 45 18.53 13.25 -5.14
C GLN A 45 17.75 12.71 -3.93
N LEU A 46 17.66 13.49 -2.86
CA LEU A 46 16.91 13.11 -1.66
C LEU A 46 15.40 12.96 -1.96
N LEU A 47 14.82 13.90 -2.70
CA LEU A 47 13.41 13.84 -3.11
C LEU A 47 13.14 12.63 -4.02
N GLY A 48 14.03 12.36 -4.98
CA GLY A 48 13.94 11.19 -5.85
C GLY A 48 14.01 9.87 -5.07
N ALA A 49 15.00 9.72 -4.20
CA ALA A 49 15.14 8.51 -3.37
C ALA A 49 13.91 8.29 -2.47
N ARG A 50 13.31 9.35 -1.94
CA ARG A 50 12.09 9.25 -1.15
C ARG A 50 10.89 8.85 -1.99
N PHE A 51 10.73 9.44 -3.17
CA PHE A 51 9.68 9.05 -4.09
C PHE A 51 9.78 7.58 -4.48
N ASP A 52 10.98 7.09 -4.79
CA ASP A 52 11.22 5.69 -5.14
C ASP A 52 10.89 4.74 -3.97
N ALA A 53 11.28 5.11 -2.75
CA ALA A 53 10.96 4.35 -1.54
C ALA A 53 9.46 4.29 -1.27
N ASP A 54 8.78 5.45 -1.29
CA ASP A 54 7.33 5.54 -1.06
C ASP A 54 6.55 4.79 -2.17
N ALA A 55 7.02 4.84 -3.42
CA ALA A 55 6.44 4.09 -4.53
C ALA A 55 6.62 2.57 -4.37
N ALA A 56 7.78 2.11 -3.89
CA ALA A 56 8.01 0.70 -3.59
C ALA A 56 7.10 0.20 -2.45
N GLU A 57 6.94 1.00 -1.39
CA GLU A 57 6.03 0.69 -0.28
C GLU A 57 4.57 0.63 -0.75
N PHE A 58 4.13 1.61 -1.56
CA PHE A 58 2.80 1.62 -2.14
C PHE A 58 2.53 0.39 -3.03
N LYS A 59 3.51 0.00 -3.86
CA LYS A 59 3.43 -1.21 -4.68
C LYS A 59 3.29 -2.45 -3.81
N GLN A 60 4.13 -2.59 -2.77
CA GLN A 60 4.07 -3.72 -1.85
C GLN A 60 2.71 -3.81 -1.14
N ALA A 61 2.16 -2.68 -0.70
CA ALA A 61 0.83 -2.63 -0.09
C ALA A 61 -0.27 -3.04 -1.09
N THR A 62 -0.17 -2.60 -2.34
CA THR A 62 -1.11 -2.96 -3.41
C THR A 62 -1.08 -4.46 -3.71
N ASP A 63 0.12 -5.05 -3.80
CA ASP A 63 0.30 -6.49 -4.03
C ASP A 63 -0.26 -7.31 -2.85
N ALA A 64 -0.04 -6.86 -1.61
CA ALA A 64 -0.60 -7.49 -0.41
C ALA A 64 -2.14 -7.44 -0.38
N MET A 65 -2.74 -6.30 -0.78
CA MET A 65 -4.19 -6.17 -0.92
C MET A 65 -4.75 -7.12 -1.98
N HIS A 66 -4.08 -7.22 -3.13
CA HIS A 66 -4.50 -8.13 -4.20
C HIS A 66 -4.49 -9.59 -3.74
N ASN A 67 -3.42 -10.02 -3.06
CA ASN A 67 -3.32 -11.37 -2.51
C ASN A 67 -4.40 -11.65 -1.45
N THR A 68 -4.68 -10.67 -0.59
CA THR A 68 -5.74 -10.78 0.42
C THR A 68 -7.12 -10.96 -0.23
N ASN A 69 -7.42 -10.16 -1.26
CA ASN A 69 -8.67 -10.29 -2.00
C ASN A 69 -8.79 -11.66 -2.68
N HIS A 70 -7.71 -12.17 -3.27
CA HIS A 70 -7.69 -13.51 -3.86
C HIS A 70 -8.02 -14.60 -2.82
N ALA A 71 -7.34 -14.57 -1.67
CA ALA A 71 -7.59 -15.52 -0.58
C ALA A 71 -9.03 -15.43 -0.04
N LEU A 72 -9.61 -14.22 0.04
CA LEU A 72 -11.00 -14.03 0.42
C LEU A 72 -11.97 -14.63 -0.61
N THR A 73 -11.69 -14.49 -1.91
CA THR A 73 -12.49 -15.12 -2.97
C THR A 73 -12.42 -16.65 -2.89
N GLU A 74 -11.23 -17.22 -2.70
CA GLU A 74 -11.06 -18.66 -2.54
C GLU A 74 -11.83 -19.18 -1.31
N ALA A 75 -11.71 -18.49 -0.17
CA ALA A 75 -12.44 -18.85 1.04
C ALA A 75 -13.97 -18.76 0.85
N ALA A 76 -14.46 -17.75 0.11
CA ALA A 76 -15.88 -17.63 -0.20
C ALA A 76 -16.38 -18.80 -1.06
N ASP A 77 -15.58 -19.22 -2.05
CA ASP A 77 -15.89 -20.39 -2.88
C ASP A 77 -15.90 -21.69 -2.07
N GLU A 78 -14.97 -21.86 -1.15
CA GLU A 78 -14.95 -23.00 -0.22
C GLU A 78 -16.18 -23.01 0.68
N LEU A 79 -16.54 -21.88 1.27
CA LEU A 79 -17.75 -21.75 2.10
C LEU A 79 -19.01 -22.09 1.30
N ASN A 80 -19.09 -21.69 0.03
CA ASN A 80 -20.21 -22.03 -0.83
C ASN A 80 -20.30 -23.54 -1.08
N LYS A 81 -19.16 -24.20 -1.35
CA LYS A 81 -19.10 -25.68 -1.50
C LYS A 81 -19.55 -26.39 -0.23
N VAL A 82 -19.08 -25.95 0.94
CA VAL A 82 -19.48 -26.50 2.24
C VAL A 82 -20.99 -26.33 2.45
N THR A 83 -21.53 -25.14 2.16
CA THR A 83 -22.96 -24.85 2.28
C THR A 83 -23.80 -25.78 1.40
N GLN A 84 -23.38 -26.01 0.15
CA GLN A 84 -24.04 -26.95 -0.75
C GLN A 84 -23.99 -28.39 -0.24
N ALA A 85 -22.86 -28.82 0.33
CA ALA A 85 -22.74 -30.15 0.92
C ALA A 85 -23.69 -30.33 2.12
N VAL A 86 -23.77 -29.33 3.01
CA VAL A 86 -24.69 -29.33 4.16
C VAL A 86 -26.14 -29.38 3.71
N ALA A 87 -26.51 -28.62 2.66
CA ALA A 87 -27.86 -28.66 2.10
C ALA A 87 -28.24 -30.07 1.61
N ARG A 88 -27.34 -30.74 0.87
CA ARG A 88 -27.56 -32.12 0.40
C ARG A 88 -27.67 -33.13 1.54
N LEU A 89 -26.86 -32.98 2.60
CA LEU A 89 -26.97 -33.84 3.79
C LEU A 89 -28.32 -33.66 4.48
N THR A 90 -28.83 -32.43 4.54
CA THR A 90 -30.15 -32.12 5.10
C THR A 90 -31.28 -32.77 4.29
N GLU A 91 -31.20 -32.72 2.96
CA GLU A 91 -32.16 -33.42 2.09
C GLU A 91 -32.14 -34.93 2.31
N LEU A 92 -30.94 -35.53 2.39
CA LEU A 92 -30.79 -36.97 2.64
C LEU A 92 -31.36 -37.38 4.00
N ALA A 93 -31.10 -36.61 5.06
CA ALA A 93 -31.69 -36.82 6.37
C ALA A 93 -33.23 -36.78 6.30
N GLY A 94 -33.80 -35.82 5.57
CA GLY A 94 -35.24 -35.74 5.33
C GLY A 94 -35.83 -36.95 4.60
N TYR A 95 -35.09 -37.55 3.65
CA TYR A 95 -35.50 -38.80 3.02
C TYR A 95 -35.44 -39.99 3.98
N LEU A 96 -34.41 -40.08 4.82
CA LEU A 96 -34.27 -41.12 5.84
C LEU A 96 -35.42 -41.06 6.85
N ASP A 97 -35.78 -39.87 7.33
CA ASP A 97 -36.90 -39.69 8.26
C ASP A 97 -38.23 -40.16 7.65
N LYS A 98 -38.47 -39.84 6.37
CA LYS A 98 -39.65 -40.33 5.64
C LYS A 98 -39.66 -41.86 5.53
N ALA A 99 -38.53 -42.47 5.19
CA ALA A 99 -38.40 -43.92 5.08
C ALA A 99 -38.66 -44.62 6.43
N LEU A 100 -38.08 -44.10 7.51
CA LEU A 100 -38.32 -44.58 8.88
C LEU A 100 -39.79 -44.45 9.28
N GLY A 101 -40.44 -43.34 8.92
CA GLY A 101 -41.86 -43.13 9.14
C GLY A 101 -42.75 -44.16 8.42
N ILE A 102 -42.38 -44.57 7.20
CA ILE A 102 -43.07 -45.63 6.45
C ILE A 102 -42.83 -47.00 7.12
N ALA A 103 -41.57 -47.34 7.42
CA ALA A 103 -41.23 -48.62 8.06
C ALA A 103 -42.00 -48.81 9.37
N LYS A 104 -42.11 -47.75 10.19
CA LYS A 104 -42.89 -47.79 11.44
C LYS A 104 -44.37 -48.11 11.19
N ARG A 105 -44.98 -47.59 10.13
CA ARG A 105 -46.39 -47.88 9.78
C ARG A 105 -46.61 -49.30 9.26
N VAL A 106 -45.60 -49.93 8.67
CA VAL A 106 -45.70 -51.30 8.12
C VAL A 106 -45.52 -52.35 9.22
N VAL A 107 -44.74 -52.03 10.25
CA VAL A 107 -44.44 -52.95 11.37
C VAL A 107 -45.43 -52.80 12.55
N SER A 108 -46.23 -51.73 12.58
CA SER A 108 -47.33 -51.52 13.55
C SER A 108 -48.63 -52.10 13.01
#